data_AF-A0A937RCZ9-F1
#
_entry.id   AF-A0A937RCZ9-F1
#
_cell.length_a   1.000
_cell.length_b   1.000
_cell.length_c   1.000
_cell.angle_alpha   90.00
_cell.angle_beta   90.00
_cell.angle_gamma   90.00
#
_symmetry.space_group_name_H-M   'P 1'
#
loop_
_entity.id
_entity.type
_entity.pdbx_description
1 polymer ?
#
loop_
_entity_poly.entity_id
_entity_poly.type
_entity_poly.pdbx_seq_one_letter_code
_entity_poly.pdbx_strand_id
1 'polypeptide(L)'
;MAQDTQDASRRAFLSATGAAALVGSLAAAAAQLDSERKIRVGIVGGGFGASFQWHLDPNCTVEAVSALRAARRAHHQRVYKCPKAYESL
;
A
#
# COMPACT_ATOMS: atom_id res chain seq x y z
N MET A 1 58.06 25.45 -9.75
CA MET A 1 56.98 24.51 -10.16
C MET A 1 55.95 24.52 -9.04
N ALA A 2 55.01 25.45 -9.09
CA ALA A 2 53.95 25.56 -8.09
C ALA A 2 52.83 24.59 -8.47
N GLN A 3 52.55 23.62 -7.61
CA GLN A 3 51.42 22.71 -7.77
C GLN A 3 50.17 23.43 -7.27
N ASP A 4 49.28 23.74 -8.21
CA ASP A 4 47.97 24.35 -7.97
C ASP A 4 47.02 23.25 -7.45
N THR A 5 46.78 23.25 -6.13
CA THR A 5 45.79 22.37 -5.49
C THR A 5 44.40 22.89 -5.83
N GLN A 6 43.76 22.30 -6.83
CA GLN A 6 42.38 22.59 -7.18
C GLN A 6 41.44 22.30 -6.00
N ASP A 7 40.93 23.35 -5.37
CA ASP A 7 39.89 23.31 -4.36
C ASP A 7 38.59 22.74 -4.98
N ALA A 8 38.27 21.48 -4.67
CA ALA A 8 36.99 20.89 -5.02
C ALA A 8 35.87 21.69 -4.31
N SER A 9 35.19 22.54 -5.08
CA SER A 9 34.16 23.46 -4.59
C SER A 9 33.06 22.72 -3.81
N ARG A 10 32.66 23.28 -2.67
CA ARG A 10 31.50 22.82 -1.84
C ARG A 10 30.24 22.57 -2.68
N ARG A 11 30.08 23.31 -3.78
CA ARG A 11 28.97 23.15 -4.74
C ARG A 11 29.06 21.81 -5.48
N ALA A 12 30.25 21.40 -5.89
CA ALA A 12 30.49 20.12 -6.56
C ALA A 12 30.17 18.95 -5.62
N PHE A 13 30.54 19.08 -4.34
CA PHE A 13 30.16 18.12 -3.30
C PHE A 13 28.64 18.06 -3.13
N LEU A 14 27.96 19.19 -2.90
CA LEU A 14 26.49 19.21 -2.75
C LEU A 14 25.75 18.66 -3.97
N SER A 15 26.23 18.93 -5.19
CA SER A 15 25.65 18.36 -6.40
C SER A 15 25.86 16.85 -6.52
N ALA A 16 27.05 16.35 -6.17
CA ALA A 16 27.36 14.92 -6.26
C ALA A 16 26.61 14.12 -5.19
N THR A 17 26.59 14.59 -3.94
CA THR A 17 25.93 13.91 -2.83
C THR A 17 24.40 13.98 -2.94
N GLY A 18 23.85 15.10 -3.44
CA GLY A 18 22.42 15.25 -3.69
C GLY A 18 21.90 14.27 -4.75
N ALA A 19 22.65 14.07 -5.84
CA ALA A 19 22.29 13.10 -6.87
C ALA A 19 22.34 11.64 -6.34
N ALA A 20 23.35 11.30 -5.55
CA ALA A 20 23.48 9.96 -4.98
C ALA A 20 22.36 9.62 -3.97
N ALA A 21 21.93 10.60 -3.16
CA ALA A 21 20.86 10.39 -2.16
C ALA A 21 19.48 10.13 -2.79
N LEU A 22 19.18 10.73 -3.95
CA LEU A 22 17.91 10.53 -4.66
C LEU A 22 17.80 9.14 -5.31
N VAL A 23 18.93 8.57 -5.75
CA VAL A 23 18.93 7.22 -6.34
C VAL A 23 18.73 6.15 -5.25
N GLY A 24 19.32 6.33 -4.06
CA GLY A 24 19.15 5.39 -2.95
C GLY A 24 17.73 5.34 -2.36
N SER A 25 17.01 6.46 -2.35
CA SER A 25 15.66 6.54 -1.78
C SER A 25 14.57 5.89 -2.66
N LEU A 26 14.76 5.87 -3.99
CA LEU A 26 13.83 5.20 -4.92
C LEU A 26 13.89 3.67 -4.78
N ALA A 27 15.06 3.09 -4.54
CA ALA A 27 15.22 1.64 -4.37
C ALA A 27 14.59 1.13 -3.06
N ALA A 28 14.64 1.91 -1.98
CA ALA A 28 14.02 1.56 -0.70
C ALA A 28 12.49 1.67 -0.72
N ALA A 29 11.93 2.54 -1.56
CA ALA A 29 10.47 2.67 -1.74
C ALA A 29 9.84 1.49 -2.50
N ALA A 30 10.65 0.69 -3.21
CA ALA A 30 10.22 -0.43 -4.02
C ALA A 30 10.52 -1.80 -3.38
N ALA A 31 10.66 -1.86 -2.05
CA ALA A 31 10.64 -3.14 -1.34
C ALA A 31 9.24 -3.77 -1.53
N GLN A 32 9.09 -4.51 -2.62
CA GLN A 32 7.88 -5.20 -2.99
C GLN A 32 7.64 -6.26 -1.92
N LEU A 33 6.60 -6.07 -1.12
CA LEU A 33 6.05 -7.09 -0.22
C LEU A 33 5.40 -8.17 -1.10
N ASP A 34 6.21 -8.86 -1.88
CA ASP A 34 5.78 -9.89 -2.82
C ASP A 34 5.65 -11.21 -2.05
N SER A 35 4.54 -11.31 -1.33
CA SER A 35 4.11 -12.55 -0.68
C SER A 35 3.05 -13.20 -1.54
N GLU A 36 3.32 -14.41 -2.03
CA GLU A 36 2.33 -15.22 -2.77
C GLU A 36 1.10 -15.59 -1.92
N ARG A 37 1.19 -15.48 -0.59
CA ARG A 37 0.07 -15.79 0.31
C ARG A 37 -0.96 -14.67 0.31
N LYS A 38 -2.22 -15.04 0.02
CA LYS A 38 -3.37 -14.13 0.09
C LYS A 38 -4.00 -14.09 1.48
N ILE A 39 -4.22 -12.88 1.98
CA ILE A 39 -4.96 -12.61 3.21
C ILE A 39 -6.47 -12.65 2.90
N ARG A 40 -7.19 -13.52 3.61
CA ARG A 40 -8.65 -13.67 3.47
C ARG A 40 -9.34 -12.83 4.52
N VAL A 41 -10.09 -11.82 4.08
CA VAL A 41 -10.71 -10.82 4.95
C VAL A 41 -12.21 -11.03 5.03
N GLY A 42 -12.76 -10.98 6.24
CA GLY A 42 -14.20 -10.87 6.48
C GLY A 42 -14.58 -9.44 6.84
N ILE A 43 -15.59 -8.86 6.16
CA ILE A 43 -16.08 -7.51 6.46
C ILE A 43 -17.35 -7.60 7.28
N VAL A 44 -17.34 -7.06 8.49
CA VAL A 44 -18.48 -7.13 9.43
C VAL A 44 -18.93 -5.71 9.78
N GLY A 45 -20.21 -5.43 9.53
CA GLY A 45 -20.82 -4.13 9.80
C GLY A 45 -20.45 -3.06 8.77
N GLY A 46 -21.26 -1.98 8.74
CA GLY A 46 -21.15 -0.91 7.74
C GLY A 46 -20.45 0.36 8.22
N GLY A 47 -19.60 0.25 9.23
CA GLY A 47 -18.82 1.36 9.78
C GLY A 47 -17.36 1.32 9.32
N PHE A 48 -16.45 1.50 10.26
CA PHE A 48 -15.00 1.58 10.02
C PHE A 48 -14.44 0.48 9.10
N GLY A 49 -14.77 -0.80 9.36
CA GLY A 49 -14.25 -1.91 8.56
C GLY A 49 -14.65 -1.88 7.08
N ALA A 50 -15.77 -1.24 6.75
CA ALA A 50 -16.29 -1.11 5.40
C ALA A 50 -15.74 0.13 4.65
N SER A 51 -14.97 0.99 5.31
CA SER A 51 -14.37 2.18 4.70
C SER A 51 -13.14 1.85 3.84
N PHE A 52 -12.54 0.67 4.02
CA PHE A 52 -11.32 0.27 3.35
C PHE A 52 -11.60 -0.63 2.15
N GLN A 53 -10.88 -0.41 1.05
CA GLN A 53 -11.07 -1.14 -0.20
C GLN A 53 -10.12 -2.33 -0.32
N TRP A 54 -10.18 -3.26 0.64
CA TRP A 54 -9.27 -4.43 0.74
C TRP A 54 -9.19 -5.26 -0.55
N HIS A 55 -10.29 -5.32 -1.31
CA HIS A 55 -10.38 -6.08 -2.56
C HIS A 55 -9.55 -5.49 -3.72
N LEU A 56 -8.96 -4.30 -3.54
CA LEU A 56 -8.05 -3.68 -4.52
C LEU A 56 -6.59 -4.11 -4.35
N ASP A 57 -6.23 -4.59 -3.17
CA ASP A 57 -4.89 -5.08 -2.91
C ASP A 57 -4.71 -6.50 -3.49
N PRO A 58 -3.65 -6.76 -4.27
CA PRO A 58 -3.45 -8.04 -4.95
C PRO A 58 -3.25 -9.23 -4.00
N ASN A 59 -2.76 -8.96 -2.79
CA ASN A 59 -2.50 -9.95 -1.75
C ASN A 59 -3.68 -10.10 -0.80
N CYS A 60 -4.81 -9.45 -1.05
CA CYS A 60 -6.00 -9.54 -0.24
C CYS A 60 -7.18 -10.09 -1.04
N THR A 61 -8.10 -10.76 -0.36
CA THR A 61 -9.36 -11.20 -0.94
C THR A 61 -10.45 -11.11 0.12
N VAL A 62 -11.56 -10.46 -0.22
CA VAL A 62 -12.73 -10.41 0.67
C VAL A 62 -13.50 -11.71 0.51
N GLU A 63 -13.37 -12.58 1.51
CA GLU A 63 -13.94 -13.93 1.50
C GLU A 63 -15.41 -13.94 1.90
N ALA A 64 -15.80 -13.07 2.83
CA ALA A 64 -17.16 -13.01 3.35
C ALA A 64 -17.54 -11.60 3.82
N VAL A 65 -18.84 -11.30 3.77
CA VAL A 65 -19.40 -10.06 4.34
C VAL A 65 -20.55 -10.39 5.31
N SER A 66 -20.67 -9.63 6.39
CA SER A 66 -21.77 -9.80 7.35
C SER A 66 -22.34 -8.45 7.79
N ALA A 67 -23.66 -8.34 7.77
CA ALA A 67 -24.36 -7.18 8.31
C ALA A 67 -25.82 -7.53 8.66
N LEU A 68 -26.26 -7.06 9.83
CA LEU A 68 -27.64 -7.23 10.33
C LEU A 68 -28.68 -6.61 9.39
N ARG A 69 -28.35 -5.47 8.76
CA ARG A 69 -29.26 -4.77 7.84
C ARG A 69 -29.04 -5.26 6.41
N ALA A 70 -30.04 -5.87 5.79
CA ALA A 70 -29.97 -6.44 4.44
C ALA A 70 -29.45 -5.44 3.38
N ALA A 71 -29.90 -4.18 3.41
CA ALA A 71 -29.43 -3.15 2.49
C ALA A 71 -27.92 -2.88 2.62
N ARG A 72 -27.36 -2.93 3.84
CA ARG A 72 -25.92 -2.78 4.08
C ARG A 72 -25.15 -4.01 3.60
N ARG A 73 -25.68 -5.20 3.86
CA ARG A 73 -25.13 -6.46 3.37
C ARG A 73 -25.01 -6.46 1.84
N ALA A 74 -26.10 -6.10 1.15
CA ALA A 74 -26.13 -5.96 -0.30
C ALA A 74 -25.16 -4.90 -0.81
N HIS A 75 -25.01 -3.78 -0.09
CA HIS A 75 -23.99 -2.78 -0.40
C HIS A 75 -22.56 -3.35 -0.30
N HIS A 76 -22.24 -4.09 0.77
CA HIS A 76 -20.93 -4.73 0.92
C HIS A 76 -20.67 -5.79 -0.16
N GLN A 77 -21.66 -6.62 -0.49
CA GLN A 77 -21.53 -7.59 -1.59
C GLN A 77 -21.18 -6.90 -2.91
N ARG A 78 -21.84 -5.76 -3.22
CA ARG A 78 -21.55 -4.98 -4.43
C ARG A 78 -20.17 -4.31 -4.41
N VAL A 79 -19.82 -3.63 -3.31
CA VAL A 79 -18.54 -2.91 -3.19
C VAL A 79 -17.36 -3.87 -3.23
N TYR A 80 -17.42 -4.96 -2.46
CA TYR A 80 -16.33 -5.91 -2.33
C TYR A 80 -16.37 -7.06 -3.34
N LYS A 81 -17.38 -7.07 -4.23
CA LYS A 81 -17.60 -8.15 -5.23
C LYS A 81 -17.63 -9.54 -4.60
N CYS A 82 -18.15 -9.63 -3.37
CA CYS A 82 -18.16 -10.85 -2.57
C CYS A 82 -19.58 -11.41 -2.48
N PRO A 83 -19.88 -12.58 -3.07
CA PRO A 83 -21.23 -13.15 -3.01
C PRO A 83 -21.56 -13.77 -1.65
N LYS A 84 -20.54 -14.27 -0.93
CA LYS A 84 -20.71 -14.96 0.36
C LYS A 84 -21.07 -13.95 1.45
N ALA A 85 -22.33 -13.98 1.88
CA ALA A 85 -22.83 -13.06 2.89
C ALA A 85 -23.61 -13.76 4.01
N TYR A 86 -23.45 -13.23 5.23
CA TYR A 86 -24.09 -13.74 6.43
C TYR A 86 -24.97 -12.66 7.08
N GLU A 87 -26.00 -13.12 7.78
CA GLU A 87 -26.96 -12.22 8.44
C GLU A 87 -26.47 -11.76 9.81
N SER A 88 -25.75 -12.64 10.49
CA SER A 88 -25.09 -12.44 11.77
C SER A 88 -23.66 -12.97 11.70
N LEU A 89 -22.83 -12.56 12.65
CA LEU A 89 -21.62 -13.30 12.99
C LEU A 89 -22.00 -14.53 13.83
#